data_AF-A0A973BDZ7-F1
#
_entry.id   AF-A0A973BDZ7-F1
#
_cell.length_a   1.000
_cell.length_b   1.000
_cell.length_c   1.000
_cell.angle_alpha   90.00
_cell.angle_beta   90.00
_cell.angle_gamma   90.00
#
_symmetry.space_group_name_H-M   'P 1'
#
loop_
_entity.id
_entity.type
_entity.pdbx_description
1 polymer ?
#
loop_
_entity_poly.entity_id
_entity_poly.type
_entity_poly.pdbx_seq_one_letter_code
_entity_poly.pdbx_strand_id
1 'polypeptide(L)'
;MRTGVFVTFVFLAGCAGSIEKVQAMRADAPEWYEARKQEFRGEGYPDLNAIPEKRTDYDPVRKLELSEAETRAALALLNEDPRSAPADETPEEIAAWAAEMKRAVEGRLPAPDFLTDAEVEEIKARFNIARARL
;
A
#
# COMPACT_ATOMS: atom_id res chain seq x y z
N MET A 1 10.37 -6.87 -65.95
CA MET A 1 11.34 -7.34 -64.93
C MET A 1 12.12 -6.22 -64.22
N ARG A 2 11.75 -4.93 -64.29
CA ARG A 2 12.47 -3.84 -63.59
C ARG A 2 11.82 -3.35 -62.28
N THR A 3 10.55 -3.68 -62.04
CA THR A 3 9.81 -3.29 -60.84
C THR A 3 9.95 -4.27 -59.67
N GLY A 4 10.28 -5.54 -59.92
CA GLY A 4 10.46 -6.54 -58.87
C GLY A 4 11.76 -6.39 -58.06
N VAL A 5 12.82 -5.85 -58.66
CA VAL A 5 14.13 -5.69 -58.01
C VAL A 5 14.14 -4.54 -56.99
N PHE A 6 13.36 -3.48 -57.25
CA PHE A 6 13.32 -2.31 -56.36
C PHE A 6 12.58 -2.58 -55.04
N VAL A 7 11.55 -3.44 -55.04
CA VAL A 7 10.78 -3.74 -53.82
C VAL A 7 11.58 -4.59 -52.83
N THR A 8 12.42 -5.51 -53.31
CA THR A 8 13.26 -6.36 -52.45
C THR A 8 14.37 -5.57 -51.74
N PHE A 9 14.95 -4.55 -52.40
CA PHE A 9 15.98 -3.70 -51.79
C PHE A 9 15.44 -2.77 -50.70
N VAL A 10 14.20 -2.28 -50.84
CA VAL A 10 13.57 -1.40 -49.83
C VAL A 10 13.25 -2.17 -48.53
N PHE A 11 12.84 -3.44 -48.62
CA PHE A 11 12.61 -4.28 -47.43
C PHE A 11 13.89 -4.67 -46.69
N LEU A 12 15.03 -4.83 -47.39
CA LEU A 12 16.33 -5.11 -46.76
C LEU A 12 16.90 -3.89 -46.01
N ALA A 13 16.72 -2.68 -46.54
CA ALA A 13 17.16 -1.45 -45.86
C ALA A 13 16.38 -1.17 -44.56
N GLY A 14 15.10 -1.55 -44.50
CA GLY A 14 14.29 -1.44 -43.29
C GLY A 14 14.74 -2.33 -42.12
N CYS A 15 15.36 -3.48 -42.41
CA CYS A 15 15.89 -4.39 -41.40
C CYS A 15 17.27 -3.96 -40.87
N ALA A 16 18.11 -3.32 -41.68
CA ALA A 16 19.42 -2.84 -41.22
C ALA A 16 19.27 -1.70 -40.19
N GLY A 17 18.38 -0.73 -40.45
CA GLY A 17 18.14 0.40 -39.56
C GLY A 17 17.52 0.02 -38.21
N SER A 18 16.76 -1.07 -38.15
CA SER A 18 16.21 -1.57 -36.88
C SER A 18 17.28 -2.28 -36.03
N ILE A 19 18.20 -3.00 -36.66
CA ILE A 19 19.33 -3.66 -35.97
C ILE A 19 20.29 -2.62 -35.40
N GLU A 20 20.67 -1.60 -36.17
CA GLU A 20 21.52 -0.49 -35.69
C GLU A 20 20.87 0.25 -34.53
N LYS A 21 19.57 0.53 -34.62
CA LYS A 21 18.81 1.18 -33.54
C LYS A 21 18.77 0.33 -32.26
N VAL A 22 18.60 -0.98 -32.39
CA VAL A 22 18.63 -1.91 -31.24
C VAL A 22 20.04 -2.04 -30.66
N GLN A 23 21.08 -2.01 -31.49
CA GLN A 23 22.47 -2.02 -31.04
C GLN A 23 22.83 -0.72 -30.29
N ALA A 24 22.44 0.44 -30.82
CA ALA A 24 22.62 1.72 -30.16
C ALA A 24 21.85 1.78 -28.82
N MET A 25 20.59 1.31 -28.79
CA MET A 25 19.81 1.21 -27.54
C MET A 25 20.41 0.26 -26.52
N ARG A 26 21.11 -0.79 -26.94
CA ARG A 26 21.86 -1.68 -26.03
C ARG A 26 23.16 -1.04 -25.52
N ALA A 27 23.84 -0.26 -26.35
CA ALA A 27 25.05 0.45 -25.96
C ALA A 27 24.76 1.55 -24.93
N ASP A 28 23.61 2.22 -25.05
CA ASP A 28 23.11 3.25 -24.12
C ASP A 28 22.20 2.68 -23.02
N ALA A 29 22.17 1.36 -22.83
CA ALA A 29 21.29 0.75 -21.84
C ALA A 29 21.77 1.08 -20.42
N PRO A 30 20.89 1.58 -19.53
CA PRO A 30 21.26 1.87 -18.15
C PRO A 30 21.60 0.59 -17.36
N GLU A 31 22.35 0.69 -16.26
CA GLU A 31 22.79 -0.48 -15.47
C GLU A 31 21.64 -1.40 -15.00
N TRP A 32 20.46 -0.85 -14.72
CA TRP A 32 19.28 -1.65 -14.34
C TRP A 32 18.86 -2.64 -15.44
N TYR A 33 19.16 -2.37 -16.71
CA TYR A 33 18.85 -3.26 -17.83
C TYR A 33 19.71 -4.53 -17.79
N GLU A 34 21.00 -4.42 -17.44
CA GLU A 34 21.87 -5.59 -17.26
C GLU A 34 21.43 -6.44 -16.06
N ALA A 35 21.05 -5.80 -14.95
CA ALA A 35 20.48 -6.50 -13.80
C ALA A 35 19.21 -7.28 -14.18
N ARG A 36 18.34 -6.68 -15.00
CA ARG A 36 17.09 -7.32 -15.45
C ARG A 36 17.33 -8.48 -16.43
N LYS A 37 18.45 -8.51 -17.16
CA LYS A 37 18.80 -9.67 -18.01
C LYS A 37 19.08 -10.92 -17.18
N GLN A 38 19.68 -10.79 -16.00
CA GLN A 38 19.91 -11.93 -15.10
C GLN A 38 18.57 -12.51 -14.63
N GLU A 39 17.62 -11.63 -14.28
CA GLU A 39 16.25 -11.99 -13.92
C GLU A 39 15.54 -12.76 -15.06
N PHE A 40 15.60 -12.26 -16.30
CA PHE A 40 14.99 -12.94 -17.45
C PHE A 40 15.64 -14.28 -17.81
N ARG A 41 16.92 -14.49 -17.46
CA ARG A 41 17.60 -15.78 -17.64
C ARG A 41 17.22 -16.81 -16.57
N GLY A 42 16.45 -16.40 -15.56
CA GLY A 42 16.12 -17.25 -14.41
C GLY A 42 17.31 -17.47 -13.47
N GLU A 43 18.40 -16.72 -13.64
CA GLU A 43 19.61 -16.83 -12.83
C GLU A 43 19.36 -16.11 -11.49
N GLY A 44 19.41 -16.84 -10.36
CA GLY A 44 19.29 -16.26 -9.01
C GLY A 44 17.92 -16.42 -8.35
N TYR A 45 16.92 -16.95 -9.04
CA TYR A 45 15.70 -17.41 -8.35
C TYR A 45 15.99 -18.71 -7.59
N PRO A 46 15.47 -18.86 -6.36
CA PRO A 46 15.53 -20.14 -5.67
C PRO A 46 14.79 -21.21 -6.47
N ASP A 47 15.32 -22.42 -6.48
CA ASP A 47 14.64 -23.57 -7.09
C ASP A 47 13.26 -23.73 -6.42
N LEU A 48 12.20 -23.74 -7.22
CA LEU A 48 10.84 -23.95 -6.71
C LEU A 48 10.69 -25.35 -6.10
N ASN A 49 11.57 -26.29 -6.43
CA ASN A 49 11.66 -27.61 -5.79
C ASN A 49 12.33 -27.55 -4.41
N ALA A 50 12.94 -26.43 -4.02
CA ALA A 50 13.52 -26.21 -2.70
C ALA A 50 12.53 -25.58 -1.71
N ILE A 51 11.25 -25.42 -2.09
CA ILE A 51 10.19 -25.09 -1.13
C ILE A 51 10.08 -26.28 -0.17
N PRO A 52 10.34 -26.09 1.14
CA PRO A 52 10.22 -27.18 2.09
C PRO A 52 8.80 -27.76 2.02
N GLU A 53 8.69 -29.08 1.84
CA GLU A 53 7.41 -29.76 1.99
C GLU A 53 6.81 -29.38 3.35
N LYS A 54 5.49 -29.16 3.39
CA LYS A 54 4.78 -28.83 4.64
C LYS A 54 5.25 -29.80 5.72
N ARG A 55 5.80 -29.25 6.82
CA ARG A 55 6.16 -30.09 7.96
C ARG A 55 4.91 -30.87 8.38
N THR A 56 5.05 -32.15 8.64
CA THR A 56 3.95 -33.05 9.01
C THR A 56 3.20 -32.62 10.28
N ASP A 57 3.80 -31.74 11.09
CA ASP A 57 3.23 -31.14 12.29
C ASP A 57 2.64 -29.73 12.07
N TYR A 58 2.71 -29.18 10.85
CA TYR A 58 2.19 -27.85 10.55
C TYR A 58 0.73 -27.92 10.08
N ASP A 59 -0.17 -27.73 11.03
CA ASP A 59 -1.60 -27.54 10.76
C ASP A 59 -1.96 -26.04 10.84
N PRO A 60 -2.08 -25.36 9.68
CA PRO A 60 -2.48 -23.95 9.65
C PRO A 60 -3.95 -23.75 10.06
N VAL A 61 -4.81 -24.78 9.95
CA VAL A 61 -6.23 -24.69 10.30
C VAL A 61 -6.41 -24.55 11.81
N ARG A 62 -5.63 -25.30 12.59
CA ARG A 62 -5.63 -25.21 14.06
C ARG A 62 -5.31 -23.81 14.59
N LYS A 63 -4.42 -23.06 13.93
CA LYS A 63 -4.15 -21.65 14.29
C LYS A 63 -5.35 -20.74 14.02
N LEU A 64 -6.14 -21.02 12.99
CA LEU A 64 -7.35 -20.25 12.68
C LEU A 64 -8.44 -20.51 13.71
N GLU A 65 -8.65 -21.76 14.13
CA GLU A 65 -9.63 -22.11 15.17
C GLU A 65 -9.30 -21.46 16.52
N LEU A 66 -8.02 -21.47 16.93
CA LEU A 66 -7.56 -20.76 18.12
C LEU A 66 -7.82 -19.25 18.02
N SER A 67 -7.57 -18.66 16.83
CA SER A 67 -7.83 -17.24 16.60
C SER A 67 -9.31 -16.88 16.63
N GLU A 68 -10.20 -17.80 16.22
CA GLU A 68 -11.66 -17.55 16.23
C GLU A 68 -12.19 -17.50 17.66
N ALA A 69 -11.78 -18.45 18.50
CA ALA A 69 -12.17 -18.47 19.91
C ALA A 69 -11.66 -17.24 20.66
N GLU A 70 -10.41 -16.86 20.45
CA GLU A 70 -9.81 -15.64 21.03
C GLU A 70 -10.52 -14.37 20.54
N THR A 71 -10.83 -14.29 19.24
CA THR A 71 -11.55 -13.15 18.66
C THR A 71 -12.96 -13.03 19.22
N ARG A 72 -13.68 -14.14 19.40
CA ARG A 72 -15.02 -14.13 20.01
C ARG A 72 -14.97 -13.72 21.48
N ALA A 73 -13.97 -14.18 22.23
CA ALA A 73 -13.77 -13.77 23.62
C ALA A 73 -13.48 -12.26 23.71
N ALA A 74 -12.61 -11.74 22.84
CA ALA A 74 -12.33 -10.31 22.77
C ALA A 74 -13.57 -9.48 22.37
N LEU A 75 -14.38 -9.98 21.43
CA LEU A 75 -15.63 -9.33 21.04
C LEU A 75 -16.66 -9.33 22.19
N ALA A 76 -16.76 -10.41 22.95
CA ALA A 76 -17.62 -10.47 24.12
C ALA A 76 -17.20 -9.44 25.17
N LEU A 77 -15.90 -9.38 25.49
CA LEU A 77 -15.34 -8.38 26.40
C LEU A 77 -15.58 -6.95 25.91
N LEU A 78 -15.44 -6.71 24.60
CA LEU A 78 -15.73 -5.41 24.01
C LEU A 78 -17.19 -5.03 24.25
N ASN A 79 -18.14 -5.92 23.93
CA ASN A 79 -19.58 -5.63 24.02
C ASN A 79 -20.10 -5.52 25.47
N GLU A 80 -19.39 -6.07 26.44
CA GLU A 80 -19.71 -5.94 27.87
C GLU A 80 -19.24 -4.60 28.46
N ASP A 81 -18.30 -3.89 27.81
CA ASP A 81 -17.80 -2.61 28.28
C ASP A 81 -18.86 -1.51 28.12
N PRO A 82 -19.26 -0.78 29.18
CA PRO A 82 -20.18 0.35 29.04
C PRO A 82 -19.73 1.41 28.03
N ARG A 83 -18.42 1.53 27.76
CA ARG A 83 -17.85 2.44 26.76
C ARG A 83 -18.02 1.94 25.32
N SER A 84 -18.39 0.68 25.11
CA SER A 84 -18.73 0.15 23.79
C SER A 84 -20.19 0.37 23.43
N ALA A 85 -20.99 0.94 24.34
CA ALA A 85 -22.36 1.29 24.04
C ALA A 85 -22.40 2.20 22.80
N PRO A 86 -23.34 1.97 21.87
CA PRO A 86 -23.53 2.88 20.76
C PRO A 86 -23.84 4.28 21.30
N ALA A 87 -23.40 5.32 20.57
CA ALA A 87 -23.82 6.67 20.89
C ALA A 87 -25.33 6.80 20.65
N ASP A 88 -26.05 7.26 21.67
CA ASP A 88 -27.49 7.54 21.58
C ASP A 88 -27.74 8.92 20.98
N GLU A 89 -26.71 9.78 20.96
CA GLU A 89 -26.79 11.15 20.48
C GLU A 89 -26.78 11.25 18.95
N THR A 90 -27.63 12.12 18.42
CA THR A 90 -27.63 12.51 17.01
C THR A 90 -26.36 13.32 16.67
N PRO A 91 -25.93 13.34 15.40
CA PRO A 91 -24.81 14.17 14.96
C PRO A 91 -24.96 15.65 15.36
N GLU A 92 -26.19 16.17 15.33
CA GLU A 92 -26.52 17.54 15.71
C GLU A 92 -26.32 17.79 17.22
N GLU A 93 -26.72 16.84 18.07
CA GLU A 93 -26.52 16.91 19.52
C GLU A 93 -25.04 16.84 19.88
N ILE A 94 -24.26 15.99 19.21
CA ILE A 94 -22.81 15.90 19.39
C ILE A 94 -22.14 17.24 19.01
N ALA A 95 -22.55 17.84 17.89
CA ALA A 95 -22.03 19.12 17.45
C ALA A 95 -22.40 20.26 18.43
N ALA A 96 -23.63 20.25 18.95
CA ALA A 96 -24.09 21.22 19.94
C ALA A 96 -23.29 21.10 21.26
N TRP A 97 -23.10 19.89 21.76
CA TRP A 97 -22.28 19.60 22.94
C TRP A 97 -20.83 20.06 22.75
N ALA A 98 -20.21 19.76 21.60
CA ALA A 98 -18.85 20.18 21.30
C ALA A 98 -18.72 21.72 21.29
N ALA A 99 -19.71 22.43 20.73
CA ALA A 99 -19.75 23.89 20.73
C ALA A 99 -19.95 24.47 22.14
N GLU A 100 -20.74 23.82 22.99
CA GLU A 100 -20.87 24.18 24.40
C GLU A 100 -19.56 24.00 25.16
N MET A 101 -18.93 22.84 25.04
CA MET A 101 -17.65 22.55 25.70
C MET A 101 -16.57 23.52 25.25
N LYS A 102 -16.49 23.82 23.94
CA LYS A 102 -15.57 24.83 23.42
C LYS A 102 -15.76 26.19 24.11
N ARG A 103 -17.00 26.69 24.18
CA ARG A 103 -17.31 27.96 24.87
C ARG A 103 -16.98 27.91 26.37
N ALA A 104 -17.16 26.75 27.01
CA ALA A 104 -16.89 26.59 28.43
C ALA A 104 -15.39 26.68 28.78
N VAL A 105 -14.50 26.34 27.84
CA VAL A 105 -13.04 26.33 28.04
C VAL A 105 -12.32 27.49 27.35
N GLU A 106 -12.96 28.15 26.38
CA GLU A 106 -12.37 29.25 25.60
C GLU A 106 -11.91 30.39 26.52
N GLY A 107 -10.62 30.77 26.40
CA GLY A 107 -9.99 31.81 27.22
C GLY A 107 -9.77 31.45 28.70
N ARG A 108 -10.14 30.23 29.14
CA ARG A 108 -9.95 29.78 30.53
C ARG A 108 -8.76 28.84 30.71
N LEU A 109 -8.28 28.24 29.63
CA LEU A 109 -7.10 27.39 29.64
C LEU A 109 -5.85 28.25 29.40
N PRO A 110 -4.76 28.01 30.16
CA PRO A 110 -3.48 28.63 29.84
C PRO A 110 -3.04 28.21 28.44
N ALA A 111 -2.28 29.07 27.76
CA ALA A 111 -1.66 28.70 26.50
C ALA A 111 -0.82 27.42 26.71
N PRO A 112 -0.99 26.38 25.88
CA PRO A 112 -0.17 25.19 25.98
C PRO A 112 1.31 25.59 25.81
N ASP A 113 2.15 25.19 26.75
CA ASP A 113 3.59 25.42 26.73
C ASP A 113 4.38 24.27 26.10
N PHE A 114 3.68 23.18 25.79
CA PHE A 114 4.25 21.92 25.29
C PHE A 114 4.18 21.78 23.76
N LEU A 115 3.34 22.58 23.08
CA LEU A 115 3.23 22.60 21.62
C LEU A 115 2.93 24.01 21.12
N THR A 116 3.61 24.39 20.06
CA THR A 116 3.31 25.58 19.27
C THR A 116 2.08 25.35 18.39
N ASP A 117 1.42 26.42 17.98
CA ASP A 117 0.27 26.34 17.06
C ASP A 117 0.61 25.61 15.75
N ALA A 118 1.85 25.76 15.26
CA ALA A 118 2.33 25.07 14.07
C ALA A 118 2.39 23.55 14.26
N GLU A 119 2.90 23.08 15.41
CA GLU A 119 2.97 21.65 15.73
C GLU A 119 1.56 21.05 15.91
N VAL A 120 0.62 21.82 16.48
CA VAL A 120 -0.79 21.40 16.61
C VAL A 120 -1.44 21.21 15.24
N GLU A 121 -1.24 22.13 14.30
CA GLU A 121 -1.80 22.02 12.95
C GLU A 121 -1.17 20.86 12.16
N GLU A 122 0.13 20.61 12.33
CA GLU A 122 0.79 19.44 11.73
C GLU A 122 0.19 18.11 12.24
N ILE A 123 -0.03 18.00 13.55
CA ILE A 123 -0.66 16.82 14.15
C ILE A 123 -2.08 16.64 13.60
N LYS A 124 -2.89 17.71 13.57
CA LYS A 124 -4.26 17.66 13.02
C LYS A 124 -4.24 17.18 11.57
N ALA A 125 -3.36 17.70 10.74
CA ALA A 125 -3.24 17.29 9.34
C ALA A 125 -2.93 15.80 9.20
N ARG A 126 -2.09 15.25 10.08
CA ARG A 126 -1.74 13.82 10.08
C ARG A 126 -2.89 12.90 10.50
N PHE A 127 -3.77 13.35 11.40
CA PHE A 127 -4.89 12.55 11.90
C PHE A 127 -6.24 12.85 11.22
N ASN A 128 -6.32 13.91 10.42
CA ASN A 128 -7.49 14.24 9.61
C ASN A 128 -7.53 13.40 8.32
N ILE A 129 -7.46 12.09 8.49
CA ILE A 129 -7.60 11.11 7.40
C ILE A 129 -9.08 10.74 7.30
N ALA A 130 -9.60 10.60 6.07
CA ALA A 130 -10.95 10.10 5.85
C ALA A 130 -11.08 8.73 6.53
N ARG A 131 -11.87 8.66 7.61
CA ARG A 131 -12.18 7.37 8.24
C ARG A 131 -12.92 6.55 7.20
N ALA A 132 -12.32 5.45 6.75
CA ALA A 132 -12.96 4.54 5.83
C ALA A 132 -14.33 4.16 6.42
N ARG A 133 -15.40 4.42 5.67
CA ARG A 133 -16.71 3.86 6.00
C ARG A 133 -16.58 2.34 5.88
N LEU A 134 -16.80 1.63 6.99
CA LEU A 134 -17.12 0.21 6.96
C LEU A 134 -18.54 0.03 6.41
#